data_AF-A0A4R7EZG1-F1
#
_entry.id   AF-A0A4R7EZG1-F1
#
_cell.length_a   1.000
_cell.length_b   1.000
_cell.length_c   1.000
_cell.angle_alpha   90.00
_cell.angle_beta   90.00
_cell.angle_gamma   90.00
#
_symmetry.space_group_name_H-M   'P 1'
#
loop_
_entity.id
_entity.type
_entity.pdbx_description
1 polymer ?
#
loop_
_entity_poly.entity_id
_entity_poly.type
_entity_poly.pdbx_seq_one_letter_code
_entity_poly.pdbx_strand_id
1 'polypeptide(L)' 'MNYNTVVVNRLTEKYGVTRRFVIMSLSGDRESEVSDAIAKDYRLMSKTIDNLLKTM' A
#
# COMPACT_ATOMS: atom_id res chain seq x y z
N MET A 1 1.29 -4.81 -12.47
CA MET A 1 1.16 -5.05 -11.00
C MET A 1 -0.28 -4.77 -10.62
N ASN A 2 -1.00 -5.74 -10.06
CA ASN A 2 -2.39 -5.56 -9.65
C ASN A 2 -2.42 -5.34 -8.13
N TYR A 3 -2.43 -4.07 -7.71
CA TYR A 3 -2.50 -3.71 -6.29
C TYR A 3 -3.95 -3.60 -5.85
N ASN A 4 -4.24 -3.93 -4.59
CA ASN A 4 -5.56 -3.79 -4.01
C ASN A 4 -5.95 -2.30 -3.99
N THR A 5 -6.98 -1.94 -4.75
CA THR A 5 -7.43 -0.55 -4.95
C THR A 5 -7.91 0.11 -3.67
N VAL A 6 -8.56 -0.65 -2.78
CA VAL A 6 -9.04 -0.16 -1.48
C VAL A 6 -7.86 0.20 -0.59
N VAL A 7 -6.84 -0.68 -0.53
CA VAL A 7 -5.62 -0.42 0.25
C VAL A 7 -4.87 0.79 -0.31
N VAL A 8 -4.74 0.89 -1.64
CA VAL A 8 -4.09 2.04 -2.29
C VAL A 8 -4.80 3.35 -1.96
N ASN A 9 -6.14 3.39 -2.05
CA ASN A 9 -6.91 4.59 -1.71
C ASN A 9 -6.74 4.97 -0.23
N ARG A 10 -6.76 3.98 0.68
CA ARG A 10 -6.52 4.21 2.10
C ARG A 10 -5.14 4.80 2.38
N LEU A 11 -4.12 4.35 1.66
CA LEU A 11 -2.76 4.90 1.76
C LEU A 11 -2.66 6.32 1.21
N THR A 12 -3.37 6.62 0.10
CA THR A 12 -3.41 8.01 -0.41
C THR A 12 -3.99 8.98 0.61
N GLU A 13 -5.09 8.59 1.28
CA GLU A 13 -5.72 9.38 2.34
C GLU A 13 -4.79 9.51 3.56
N LYS A 14 -4.20 8.41 4.01
CA LYS A 14 -3.35 8.39 5.22
C LYS A 14 -2.11 9.26 5.09
N TYR A 15 -1.45 9.22 3.94
CA TYR A 15 -0.17 9.91 3.73
C TYR A 15 -0.32 11.27 3.04
N GLY A 16 -1.53 11.65 2.61
CA GLY A 16 -1.76 12.91 1.90
C GLY A 16 -1.04 12.98 0.55
N VAL A 17 -0.85 11.84 -0.11
CA VAL A 17 -0.09 11.72 -1.37
C VAL A 17 -0.96 11.24 -2.51
N THR A 18 -0.48 11.44 -3.74
CA THR A 18 -1.18 10.98 -4.93
C THR A 18 -1.13 9.47 -5.07
N ARG A 19 -2.12 8.90 -5.78
CA ARG A 19 -2.10 7.47 -6.15
C ARG A 19 -0.82 7.08 -6.88
N ARG A 20 -0.33 7.94 -7.78
CA ARG A 20 0.92 7.69 -8.50
C ARG A 20 2.12 7.59 -7.55
N PHE A 21 2.18 8.43 -6.51
CA PHE A 21 3.19 8.34 -5.47
C PHE A 21 3.16 6.97 -4.79
N VAL A 22 1.98 6.53 -4.33
CA VAL A 22 1.81 5.21 -3.70
C VAL A 22 2.28 4.10 -4.63
N ILE A 23 1.87 4.11 -5.91
CA ILE A 23 2.28 3.07 -6.85
C ILE A 23 3.80 3.03 -7.04
N MET A 24 4.47 4.19 -7.18
CA MET A 24 5.93 4.25 -7.28
C MET A 24 6.61 3.76 -6.00
N SER A 25 6.00 4.01 -4.83
CA SER A 25 6.48 3.47 -3.56
C SER A 25 6.36 1.96 -3.48
N LEU A 26 5.28 1.38 -4.03
CA LEU A 26 5.08 -0.06 -4.05
C LEU A 26 5.90 -0.78 -5.12
N SER A 27 6.29 -0.10 -6.20
CA SER A 27 7.13 -0.67 -7.27
C SER A 27 8.62 -0.58 -6.95
N GLY A 28 9.01 0.26 -6.00
CA GLY A 28 10.42 0.53 -5.69
C GLY A 28 11.04 1.62 -6.56
N ASP A 29 10.26 2.24 -7.46
CA ASP A 29 10.71 3.36 -8.31
C ASP A 29 10.90 4.67 -7.52
N ARG A 30 10.61 4.66 -6.22
CA ARG A 30 10.75 5.80 -5.31
C ARG A 30 11.38 5.36 -3.99
N GLU A 31 12.46 6.03 -3.62
CA GLU A 31 13.16 5.86 -2.35
C GLU A 31 12.96 7.11 -1.48
N SER A 32 12.33 6.94 -0.32
CA SER A 32 12.18 7.95 0.73
C SER A 32 11.59 7.29 1.96
N GLU A 33 11.76 7.89 3.15
CA GLU A 33 11.18 7.37 4.39
C GLU A 33 9.66 7.14 4.30
N VAL A 34 8.95 8.06 3.61
CA VAL A 34 7.51 7.93 3.38
C VAL A 34 7.19 6.76 2.44
N SER A 35 8.03 6.54 1.42
CA SER A 35 7.90 5.42 0.49
C SER A 35 8.04 4.07 1.19
N ASP A 36 9.03 3.96 2.07
CA ASP A 36 9.29 2.75 2.85
C ASP A 36 8.14 2.46 3.82
N ALA A 37 7.61 3.51 4.46
CA ALA A 37 6.43 3.41 5.32
C ALA A 37 5.19 2.93 4.54
N ILE A 38 4.94 3.50 3.36
CA ILE A 38 3.84 3.07 2.46
C ILE A 38 3.98 1.60 2.09
N ALA A 39 5.18 1.16 1.70
CA ALA A 39 5.43 -0.23 1.30
C ALA A 39 5.21 -1.21 2.46
N LYS A 40 5.67 -0.85 3.67
CA LYS A 40 5.48 -1.65 4.88
C LYS A 40 3.99 -1.76 5.24
N ASP A 41 3.27 -0.65 5.23
CA ASP A 41 1.84 -0.62 5.58
C ASP A 41 0.99 -1.38 4.56
N TYR A 42 1.29 -1.24 3.26
CA TYR A 42 0.59 -1.99 2.22
C TYR A 42 0.73 -3.50 2.44
N ARG A 43 1.95 -3.98 2.74
CA ARG A 43 2.21 -5.40 3.01
C ARG A 43 1.44 -5.90 4.23
N LEU A 44 1.40 -5.11 5.31
CA LEU A 44 0.68 -5.45 6.52
C LEU A 44 -0.84 -5.54 6.28
N MET A 45 -1.42 -4.52 5.63
CA MET A 45 -2.84 -4.49 5.30
C MET A 45 -3.23 -5.63 4.36
N SER A 46 -2.43 -5.89 3.33
CA SER A 46 -2.67 -6.99 2.40
C SER A 46 -2.65 -8.34 3.11
N LYS A 47 -1.66 -8.57 3.99
CA LYS A 47 -1.59 -9.80 4.80
C LYS A 47 -2.80 -9.97 5.71
N THR A 48 -3.28 -8.90 6.34
CA THR A 48 -4.48 -8.96 7.18
C THR A 48 -5.72 -9.31 6.35
N ILE A 49 -5.88 -8.70 5.17
CA ILE A 49 -6.98 -9.03 4.25
C ILE A 49 -6.91 -10.49 3.82
N ASP A 50 -5.74 -10.96 3.39
CA ASP A 50 -5.54 -12.35 2.97
C ASP A 50 -5.84 -13.34 4.10
N ASN A 51 -5.47 -13.01 5.34
CA ASN A 51 -5.76 -13.83 6.51
C ASN A 51 -7.27 -13.86 6.83
N LEU A 52 -7.96 -12.73 6.72
CA LEU A 52 -9.41 -12.65 6.91
C LEU A 52 -10.13 -13.52 5.88
N LEU A 53 -9.75 -13.40 4.60
CA LEU A 53 -10.33 -14.18 3.51
C LEU A 53 -10.08 -15.69 3.62
N LYS A 54 -8.97 -16.11 4.25
CA LYS A 54 -8.69 -17.52 4.54
C LYS A 54 -9.44 -18.08 5.75
N THR A 55 -9.93 -17.21 6.61
CA THR A 55 -10.67 -17.59 7.84
C THR A 55 -12.18 -17.67 7.58
N MET A 56 -12.65 -17.12 6.45
CA MET A 56 -14.00 -17.30 5.93
C MET A 56 -14.09 -18.60 5.12
#